data_AF-A0A413G4R1-F1
#
_entry.id   AF-A0A413G4R1-F1
#
_cell.length_a   1.000
_cell.length_b   1.000
_cell.length_c   1.000
_cell.angle_alpha   90.00
_cell.angle_beta   90.00
_cell.angle_gamma   90.00
#
_symmetry.space_group_name_H-M   'P 1'
#
loop_
_entity.id
_entity.type
_entity.pdbx_description
1 polymer ?
#
loop_
_entity_poly.entity_id
_entity_poly.type
_entity_poly.pdbx_seq_one_letter_code
_entity_poly.pdbx_strand_id
1 'polypeptide(L)'
;MQIINTIFGYPLGWIMWLCYKVIPIYGVALIVFTIIMRAILIPFSIKQQKSMVKMQIFQPKMQEIQKKYANNREKMNEEMMKLYQEENYNPMSGCLPMVIQFPVLFGLIDVIYRPMTHILRFGSEIVNQAATIAAPLLNVAADTFTKDYSSQLKIIGAVQQNPDAFSGIPGFVEAVNTLNLNFLGIDLTQTPSVGQFNILWIIPILSGLTSVLMTIFTMKQTAAASAGNSSAAGMSKGMMLMMPLMSVWFAFILPAGVGIYWIISNVLMAIQTFLLNKFMNPVKLAEQAREEMEIKREEARQAKIEAKKQAREEAKARGENPEDIEKALSQKEINRIKLAEARRRMAEKYGDSYTDVTDVTDEDLK
;
A
#
# COMPACT_ATOMS: atom_id res chain seq x y z
N MET A 1 -14.66 17.20 -4.58
CA MET A 1 -14.08 16.90 -5.92
C MET A 1 -13.21 18.04 -6.43
N GLN A 2 -13.68 19.30 -6.52
CA GLN A 2 -12.88 20.39 -7.09
C GLN A 2 -11.53 20.63 -6.41
N ILE A 3 -11.44 20.60 -5.08
CA ILE A 3 -10.16 20.78 -4.35
C ILE A 3 -9.16 19.67 -4.68
N ILE A 4 -9.60 18.42 -4.75
CA ILE A 4 -8.75 17.25 -5.08
C ILE A 4 -8.24 17.38 -6.52
N ASN A 5 -9.11 17.76 -7.45
CA ASN A 5 -8.72 17.99 -8.85
C ASN A 5 -7.73 19.16 -8.97
N THR A 6 -7.90 20.23 -8.21
CA THR A 6 -6.97 21.38 -8.26
C THR A 6 -5.60 21.02 -7.69
N ILE A 7 -5.57 20.31 -6.56
CA ILE A 7 -4.32 19.95 -5.87
C ILE A 7 -3.54 18.86 -6.63
N PHE A 8 -4.23 17.84 -7.14
CA PHE A 8 -3.57 16.69 -7.78
C PHE A 8 -3.66 16.73 -9.31
N GLY A 9 -4.78 17.16 -9.88
CA GLY A 9 -5.01 17.18 -11.32
C GLY A 9 -4.09 18.17 -12.06
N TYR A 10 -3.93 19.40 -11.59
CA TYR A 10 -3.08 20.40 -12.28
C TYR A 10 -1.59 20.04 -12.31
N PRO A 11 -0.95 19.64 -11.19
CA PRO A 11 0.45 19.21 -11.24
C PRO A 11 0.66 18.01 -12.16
N LEU A 12 -0.24 17.01 -12.09
CA LEU A 12 -0.16 15.85 -12.98
C LEU A 12 -0.43 16.24 -14.44
N GLY A 13 -1.32 17.20 -14.70
CA GLY A 13 -1.56 17.77 -16.01
C GLY A 13 -0.35 18.50 -16.58
N TRP A 14 0.50 19.11 -15.76
CA TRP A 14 1.81 19.65 -16.18
C TRP A 14 2.78 18.56 -16.60
N ILE A 15 2.84 17.47 -15.85
CA ILE A 15 3.69 16.33 -16.22
C ILE A 15 3.18 15.70 -17.52
N MET A 16 1.86 15.50 -17.65
CA MET A 16 1.25 14.93 -18.86
C MET A 16 1.48 15.82 -20.08
N TRP A 17 1.28 17.13 -19.93
CA TRP A 17 1.57 18.11 -20.98
C TRP A 17 3.02 18.04 -21.44
N LEU A 18 3.96 17.96 -20.50
CA LEU A 18 5.38 17.85 -20.82
C LEU A 18 5.67 16.56 -21.60
N CYS A 19 5.07 15.43 -21.19
CA CYS A 19 5.21 14.16 -21.90
C CYS A 19 4.67 14.25 -23.34
N TYR A 20 3.50 14.88 -23.52
CA TYR A 20 2.87 15.05 -24.82
C TYR A 20 3.63 16.04 -25.72
N LYS A 21 4.22 17.09 -25.14
CA LYS A 21 5.04 18.06 -25.87
C LYS A 21 6.30 17.40 -26.46
N VAL A 22 6.89 16.44 -25.75
CA VAL A 22 8.07 15.70 -26.23
C VAL A 22 7.68 14.60 -27.23
N ILE A 23 6.58 13.89 -26.96
CA ILE A 23 6.06 12.82 -27.82
C ILE A 23 4.58 13.09 -28.10
N PRO A 24 4.23 13.64 -29.28
CA PRO A 24 2.85 14.00 -29.64
C PRO A 24 2.01 12.77 -30.04
N ILE A 25 2.13 11.69 -29.26
CA ILE A 25 1.35 10.47 -29.38
C ILE A 25 0.78 10.21 -27.99
N TYR A 26 -0.52 10.47 -27.80
CA TYR A 26 -1.13 10.52 -26.47
C TYR A 26 -0.92 9.23 -25.66
N GLY A 27 -1.11 8.05 -26.27
CA GLY A 27 -0.88 6.78 -25.58
C GLY A 27 0.57 6.55 -25.15
N VAL A 28 1.55 7.03 -25.93
CA VAL A 28 2.97 6.95 -25.54
C VAL A 28 3.30 7.98 -24.47
N ALA A 29 2.75 9.20 -24.58
CA ALA A 29 2.86 10.21 -23.54
C ALA A 29 2.31 9.71 -22.20
N LEU A 30 1.20 8.95 -22.21
CA LEU A 30 0.62 8.30 -21.05
C LEU A 30 1.55 7.22 -20.46
N ILE A 31 2.22 6.42 -21.29
CA ILE A 31 3.23 5.45 -20.84
C ILE A 31 4.39 6.18 -20.14
N VAL A 32 4.94 7.22 -20.77
CA VAL A 32 6.06 8.01 -20.22
C VAL A 32 5.65 8.70 -18.93
N PHE A 33 4.45 9.29 -18.88
CA PHE A 33 3.87 9.85 -17.67
C PHE A 33 3.85 8.81 -16.54
N THR A 34 3.42 7.58 -16.84
CA THR A 34 3.37 6.49 -15.85
C THR A 34 4.76 6.15 -15.32
N ILE A 35 5.76 6.08 -16.20
CA ILE A 35 7.16 5.83 -15.81
C ILE A 35 7.68 6.94 -14.90
N ILE A 36 7.44 8.21 -15.24
CA ILE A 36 7.86 9.36 -14.43
C ILE A 36 7.19 9.34 -13.07
N MET A 37 5.88 9.12 -13.02
CA MET A 37 5.14 9.02 -11.76
C MET A 37 5.65 7.89 -10.88
N ARG A 38 5.97 6.73 -11.48
CA ARG A 38 6.58 5.62 -10.76
C ARG A 38 7.98 5.96 -10.26
N ALA A 39 8.80 6.62 -11.07
CA ALA A 39 10.13 7.06 -10.67
C ALA A 39 10.10 8.00 -9.46
N ILE A 40 9.20 8.98 -9.46
CA ILE A 40 8.99 9.91 -8.33
C ILE A 40 8.61 9.16 -7.04
N LEU A 41 7.85 8.06 -7.15
CA LEU A 41 7.39 7.27 -6.01
C LEU A 41 8.37 6.19 -5.56
N ILE A 42 9.49 5.96 -6.26
CA ILE A 42 10.53 4.98 -5.87
C ILE A 42 11.01 5.15 -4.41
N PRO A 43 11.45 6.34 -3.93
CA PRO A 43 11.94 6.49 -2.56
C PRO A 43 10.87 6.12 -1.51
N PHE A 44 9.61 6.41 -1.83
CA PHE A 44 8.49 6.01 -0.98
C PHE A 44 8.33 4.48 -0.95
N SER A 45 8.32 3.82 -2.10
CA SER A 45 8.22 2.36 -2.19
C SER A 45 9.36 1.65 -1.47
N ILE A 46 10.59 2.19 -1.51
CA ILE A 46 11.72 1.62 -0.75
C ILE A 46 11.44 1.68 0.75
N LYS A 47 10.96 2.82 1.27
CA LYS A 47 10.59 2.96 2.69
C LYS A 47 9.47 2.01 3.07
N GLN A 48 8.45 1.91 2.23
CA GLN A 48 7.34 0.99 2.42
C GLN A 48 7.81 -0.47 2.50
N GLN A 49 8.70 -0.89 1.60
CA GLN A 49 9.23 -2.25 1.61
C GLN A 49 10.14 -2.55 2.79
N LYS A 50 10.96 -1.58 3.22
CA LYS A 50 11.72 -1.69 4.48
C LYS A 50 10.80 -1.92 5.67
N SER A 51 9.66 -1.23 5.72
CA SER A 51 8.67 -1.45 6.77
C SER A 51 8.06 -2.85 6.71
N MET A 52 7.76 -3.34 5.50
CA MET A 52 7.27 -4.71 5.31
C MET A 52 8.30 -5.77 5.74
N VAL A 53 9.60 -5.54 5.51
CA VAL A 53 10.68 -6.43 5.97
C VAL A 53 10.74 -6.46 7.50
N LYS A 54 10.69 -5.29 8.15
CA LYS A 54 10.66 -5.20 9.63
C LYS A 54 9.49 -5.99 10.23
N MET A 55 8.31 -5.92 9.62
CA MET A 55 7.16 -6.71 10.06
C MET A 55 7.44 -8.21 10.06
N GLN A 56 8.15 -8.72 9.04
CA GLN A 56 8.50 -10.14 8.96
C GLN A 56 9.50 -10.57 10.04
N ILE A 57 10.41 -9.67 10.43
CA ILE A 57 11.35 -9.90 11.54
C ILE A 57 10.60 -10.05 12.87
N PHE A 58 9.54 -9.26 13.09
CA PHE A 58 8.74 -9.31 14.32
C PHE A 58 7.70 -10.43 14.35
N GLN A 59 7.40 -11.00 13.19
CA GLN A 59 6.38 -12.04 13.03
C GLN A 59 6.52 -13.24 13.99
N PRO A 60 7.71 -13.82 14.27
CA PRO A 60 7.88 -14.83 15.32
C PRO A 60 7.47 -14.35 16.73
N LYS A 61 7.90 -13.15 17.17
CA LYS A 61 7.48 -12.59 18.47
C LYS A 61 5.96 -12.38 18.53
N MET A 62 5.36 -11.93 17.43
CA MET A 62 3.90 -11.81 17.31
C MET A 62 3.20 -13.16 17.44
N GLN A 63 3.76 -14.23 16.87
CA GLN A 63 3.21 -15.59 17.03
C GLN A 63 3.30 -16.08 18.48
N GLU A 64 4.38 -15.76 19.19
CA GLU A 64 4.51 -16.14 20.61
C GLU A 64 3.45 -15.44 21.47
N ILE A 65 3.22 -14.14 21.26
CA ILE A 65 2.15 -13.39 21.94
C ILE A 65 0.78 -14.03 21.64
N GLN A 66 0.52 -14.35 20.38
CA GLN A 66 -0.74 -14.99 19.99
C GLN A 66 -0.93 -16.37 20.63
N LYS A 67 0.13 -17.19 20.69
CA LYS A 67 0.08 -18.50 21.37
C LYS A 67 -0.12 -18.35 22.88
N LYS A 68 0.60 -17.41 23.51
CA LYS A 68 0.55 -17.16 24.96
C LYS A 68 -0.81 -16.63 25.42
N TYR A 69 -1.46 -15.81 24.60
CA TYR A 69 -2.73 -15.16 24.93
C TYR A 69 -3.89 -15.61 24.02
N ALA A 70 -3.84 -16.82 23.45
CA ALA A 70 -4.86 -17.33 22.53
C ALA A 70 -6.30 -17.25 23.09
N ASN A 71 -6.44 -17.41 24.41
CA ASN A 71 -7.72 -17.36 25.12
C ASN A 71 -8.12 -15.97 25.65
N ASN A 72 -7.25 -14.96 25.52
CA ASN A 72 -7.50 -13.60 25.99
C ASN A 72 -7.17 -12.57 24.91
N ARG A 73 -8.18 -12.22 24.10
CA ARG A 73 -8.03 -11.29 22.97
C ARG A 73 -7.64 -9.88 23.38
N GLU A 74 -8.13 -9.39 24.52
CA GLU A 74 -7.80 -8.04 24.99
C GLU A 74 -6.31 -7.95 25.34
N LYS A 75 -5.82 -8.90 26.15
CA LYS A 75 -4.41 -8.96 26.54
C LYS A 75 -3.51 -9.25 25.35
N MET A 76 -3.94 -10.09 24.41
CA MET A 76 -3.23 -10.30 23.15
C MET A 76 -3.05 -8.99 22.37
N ASN A 77 -4.11 -8.20 22.22
CA ASN A 77 -4.03 -6.92 21.48
C ASN A 77 -3.14 -5.90 22.21
N GLU A 78 -3.20 -5.85 23.54
CA GLU A 78 -2.36 -4.97 24.36
C GLU A 78 -0.86 -5.30 24.21
N GLU A 79 -0.49 -6.57 24.37
CA GLU A 79 0.90 -7.02 24.23
C GLU A 79 1.42 -6.87 22.79
N MET A 80 0.56 -7.09 21.80
CA MET A 80 0.87 -6.81 20.39
C MET A 80 1.16 -5.32 20.16
N MET A 81 0.39 -4.42 20.78
CA MET A 81 0.64 -2.97 20.69
C MET A 81 1.92 -2.56 21.42
N LYS A 82 2.21 -3.16 22.59
CA LYS A 82 3.47 -2.94 23.32
C LYS A 82 4.67 -3.36 22.47
N LEU A 83 4.62 -4.54 21.85
CA LEU A 83 5.67 -5.01 20.95
C LEU A 83 5.93 -4.00 19.80
N TYR A 84 4.87 -3.45 19.19
CA TYR A 84 5.04 -2.45 18.14
C TYR A 84 5.67 -1.15 18.65
N GLN A 85 5.40 -0.75 19.89
CA GLN A 85 5.99 0.44 20.51
C GLN A 85 7.46 0.24 20.88
N GLU A 86 7.78 -0.88 21.55
CA GLU A 86 9.16 -1.25 21.92
C GLU A 86 10.07 -1.32 20.69
N GLU A 87 9.57 -1.90 19.61
CA GLU A 87 10.31 -2.06 18.36
C GLU A 87 10.23 -0.84 17.43
N ASN A 88 9.59 0.26 17.87
CA ASN A 88 9.39 1.48 17.09
C ASN A 88 8.82 1.22 15.67
N TYR A 89 7.86 0.30 15.59
CA TYR A 89 7.25 -0.16 14.35
C TYR A 89 5.83 0.39 14.20
N ASN A 90 5.51 0.94 13.02
CA ASN A 90 4.16 1.44 12.73
C ASN A 90 3.38 0.46 11.82
N PRO A 91 2.32 -0.21 12.32
CA PRO A 91 1.54 -1.16 11.54
C PRO A 91 0.76 -0.51 10.37
N MET A 92 0.46 0.79 10.44
CA MET A 92 -0.25 1.51 9.37
C MET A 92 0.62 1.81 8.15
N SER A 93 1.93 1.58 8.24
CA SER A 93 2.85 1.74 7.10
C SER A 93 2.54 0.77 5.95
N GLY A 94 1.84 -0.34 6.21
CA GLY A 94 1.46 -1.33 5.20
C GLY A 94 0.32 -0.88 4.27
N CYS A 95 -0.61 -0.05 4.75
CA CYS A 95 -1.74 0.46 3.94
C CYS A 95 -1.47 1.82 3.29
N LEU A 96 -0.33 2.44 3.62
CA LEU A 96 0.11 3.72 3.08
C LEU A 96 0.15 3.83 1.54
N PRO A 97 0.45 2.76 0.77
CA PRO A 97 0.43 2.83 -0.71
C PRO A 97 -0.94 3.14 -1.25
N MET A 98 -1.99 2.61 -0.61
CA MET A 98 -3.36 2.83 -1.04
C MET A 98 -3.75 4.31 -0.85
N VAL A 99 -3.32 4.91 0.26
CA VAL A 99 -3.52 6.33 0.56
C VAL A 99 -2.85 7.24 -0.48
N ILE A 100 -1.66 6.87 -0.97
CA ILE A 100 -0.97 7.63 -2.02
C ILE A 100 -1.53 7.33 -3.42
N GLN A 101 -1.95 6.08 -3.65
CA GLN A 101 -2.47 5.64 -4.94
C GLN A 101 -3.79 6.34 -5.29
N PHE A 102 -4.69 6.55 -4.32
CA PHE A 102 -6.00 7.16 -4.59
C PHE A 102 -5.90 8.61 -5.13
N PRO A 103 -5.17 9.54 -4.50
CA PRO A 103 -4.97 10.89 -5.04
C PRO A 103 -4.35 10.91 -6.44
N VAL A 104 -3.36 10.03 -6.69
CA VAL A 104 -2.74 9.91 -8.02
C VAL A 104 -3.76 9.42 -9.04
N LEU A 105 -4.58 8.44 -8.69
CA LEU A 105 -5.66 7.94 -9.55
C LEU A 105 -6.69 9.04 -9.86
N PHE A 106 -7.18 9.77 -8.86
CA PHE A 106 -8.15 10.85 -9.07
C PHE A 106 -7.57 12.00 -9.91
N GLY A 107 -6.31 12.36 -9.67
CA GLY A 107 -5.64 13.38 -10.48
C GLY A 107 -5.41 12.91 -11.92
N LEU A 108 -5.06 11.65 -12.15
CA LEU A 108 -4.97 11.08 -13.50
C LEU A 108 -6.33 11.04 -14.20
N ILE A 109 -7.37 10.63 -13.49
CA ILE A 109 -8.75 10.65 -13.99
C ILE A 109 -9.10 12.07 -14.46
N ASP A 110 -8.82 13.11 -13.67
CA ASP A 110 -9.02 14.51 -14.07
C ASP A 110 -8.23 14.86 -15.36
N VAL A 111 -6.98 14.43 -15.46
CA VAL A 111 -6.13 14.65 -16.65
C VAL A 111 -6.70 13.98 -17.90
N ILE A 112 -7.14 12.73 -17.79
CA ILE A 112 -7.68 11.94 -18.91
C ILE A 112 -9.06 12.46 -19.34
N TYR A 113 -9.92 12.84 -18.40
CA TYR A 113 -11.25 13.36 -18.71
C TYR A 113 -11.23 14.82 -19.18
N ARG A 114 -10.16 15.57 -18.90
CA ARG A 114 -10.01 16.98 -19.30
C ARG A 114 -8.76 17.25 -20.14
N PRO A 115 -8.63 16.59 -21.30
CA PRO A 115 -7.43 16.73 -22.13
C PRO A 115 -7.32 18.12 -22.76
N MET A 116 -8.42 18.83 -23.01
CA MET A 116 -8.36 20.19 -23.56
C MET A 116 -7.72 21.17 -22.57
N THR A 117 -7.99 21.00 -21.27
CA THR A 117 -7.37 21.81 -20.22
C THR A 117 -5.94 21.39 -19.93
N HIS A 118 -5.69 20.09 -19.77
CA HIS A 118 -4.39 19.63 -19.27
C HIS A 118 -3.35 19.45 -20.38
N ILE A 119 -3.76 18.97 -21.55
CA ILE A 119 -2.87 18.64 -22.67
C ILE A 119 -2.84 19.77 -23.69
N LEU A 120 -4.01 20.25 -24.15
CA LEU A 120 -4.06 21.35 -25.12
C LEU A 120 -3.91 22.74 -24.47
N ARG A 121 -4.00 22.81 -23.13
CA ARG A 121 -3.82 24.05 -22.35
C ARG A 121 -4.78 25.17 -22.72
N PHE A 122 -5.98 24.81 -23.17
CA PHE A 122 -7.03 25.80 -23.39
C PHE A 122 -7.53 26.40 -22.08
N GLY A 123 -7.71 27.72 -22.10
CA GLY A 123 -8.36 28.44 -21.01
C GLY A 123 -9.83 28.04 -20.86
N SER A 124 -10.39 28.25 -19.67
CA SER A 124 -11.79 27.94 -19.37
C SER A 124 -12.77 28.62 -20.33
N GLU A 125 -12.42 29.82 -20.81
CA GLU A 125 -13.23 30.58 -21.77
C GLU A 125 -13.43 29.82 -23.09
N ILE A 126 -12.33 29.33 -23.69
CA ILE A 126 -12.37 28.54 -24.94
C ILE A 126 -13.15 27.24 -24.72
N VAL A 127 -12.92 26.56 -23.60
CA VAL A 127 -13.62 25.30 -23.28
C VAL A 127 -15.12 25.54 -23.10
N ASN A 128 -15.52 26.64 -22.45
CA ASN A 128 -16.92 26.99 -22.25
C ASN A 128 -17.60 27.34 -23.59
N GLN A 129 -16.94 28.11 -24.45
CA GLN A 129 -17.44 28.42 -25.79
C GLN A 129 -17.65 27.14 -26.60
N ALA A 130 -16.67 26.22 -26.61
CA ALA A 130 -16.80 24.93 -27.26
C ALA A 130 -17.93 24.08 -26.67
N ALA A 131 -18.15 24.13 -25.35
CA ALA A 131 -19.26 23.43 -24.71
C ALA A 131 -20.64 23.98 -25.17
N THR A 132 -20.78 25.30 -25.30
CA THR A 132 -22.02 25.93 -25.81
C THR A 132 -22.32 25.52 -27.25
N ILE A 133 -21.30 25.38 -28.10
CA ILE A 133 -21.44 24.90 -29.47
C ILE A 133 -21.78 23.40 -29.50
N ALA A 134 -21.14 22.59 -28.66
CA ALA A 134 -21.33 21.14 -28.64
C ALA A 134 -22.68 20.71 -28.06
N ALA A 135 -23.25 21.46 -27.11
CA ALA A 135 -24.50 21.14 -26.44
C ALA A 135 -25.69 20.86 -27.39
N PRO A 136 -26.04 21.76 -28.34
CA PRO A 136 -27.11 21.49 -29.30
C PRO A 136 -26.77 20.35 -30.27
N LEU A 137 -25.49 20.20 -30.67
CA LEU A 137 -25.05 19.14 -31.58
C LEU A 137 -25.21 17.74 -30.99
N LEU A 138 -25.03 17.62 -29.67
CA LEU A 138 -25.12 16.36 -28.94
C LEU A 138 -26.51 16.10 -28.36
N ASN A 139 -27.45 17.02 -28.54
CA ASN A 139 -28.78 16.98 -27.92
C ASN A 139 -28.70 16.81 -26.38
N VAL A 140 -27.77 17.51 -25.75
CA VAL A 140 -27.55 17.51 -24.30
C VAL A 140 -27.74 18.92 -23.78
N ALA A 141 -28.48 19.06 -22.67
CA ALA A 141 -28.72 20.37 -22.07
C ALA A 141 -27.39 21.02 -21.62
N ALA A 142 -27.21 22.31 -21.87
CA ALA A 142 -25.95 23.02 -21.62
C ALA A 142 -25.54 23.00 -20.13
N ASP A 143 -26.51 22.92 -19.21
CA ASP A 143 -26.28 22.77 -17.77
C ASP A 143 -25.67 21.41 -17.40
N THR A 144 -25.92 20.38 -18.20
CA THR A 144 -25.37 19.03 -18.03
C THR A 144 -23.86 19.01 -18.25
N PHE A 145 -23.33 19.84 -19.17
CA PHE A 145 -21.87 19.94 -19.41
C PHE A 145 -21.10 20.49 -18.21
N THR A 146 -21.71 21.36 -17.41
CA THR A 146 -21.05 21.92 -16.20
C THR A 146 -20.93 20.92 -15.06
N LYS A 147 -21.78 19.87 -15.06
CA LYS A 147 -21.82 18.82 -14.03
C LYS A 147 -21.14 17.52 -14.48
N ASP A 148 -20.98 17.33 -15.79
CA ASP A 148 -20.38 16.14 -16.37
C ASP A 148 -18.84 16.21 -16.33
N TYR A 149 -18.25 15.27 -15.60
CA TYR A 149 -16.79 15.15 -15.48
C TYR A 149 -16.12 14.80 -16.83
N SER A 150 -16.87 14.18 -17.75
CA SER A 150 -16.43 13.77 -19.10
C SER A 150 -16.78 14.75 -20.21
N SER A 151 -17.29 15.94 -19.86
CA SER A 151 -17.73 16.98 -20.80
C SER A 151 -16.73 17.28 -21.92
N GLN A 152 -15.43 17.34 -21.63
CA GLN A 152 -14.42 17.63 -22.63
C GLN A 152 -14.25 16.52 -23.67
N LEU A 153 -14.40 15.26 -23.27
CA LEU A 153 -14.34 14.12 -24.21
C LEU A 153 -15.49 14.18 -25.22
N LYS A 154 -16.69 14.57 -24.75
CA LYS A 154 -17.86 14.77 -25.60
C LYS A 154 -17.67 15.91 -26.59
N ILE A 155 -17.08 17.02 -26.14
CA ILE A 155 -16.75 18.15 -27.02
C ILE A 155 -15.78 17.70 -28.12
N ILE A 156 -14.73 16.95 -27.79
CA ILE A 156 -13.79 16.41 -28.79
C ILE A 156 -14.52 15.53 -29.81
N GLY A 157 -15.41 14.64 -29.36
CA GLY A 157 -16.23 13.83 -30.26
C GLY A 157 -17.13 14.68 -31.17
N ALA A 158 -17.72 15.76 -30.65
CA ALA A 158 -18.53 16.69 -31.43
C ALA A 158 -17.70 17.44 -32.48
N VAL A 159 -16.47 17.86 -32.14
CA VAL A 159 -15.54 18.51 -33.07
C VAL A 159 -15.15 17.57 -34.21
N GLN A 160 -14.88 16.29 -33.90
CA GLN A 160 -14.53 15.29 -34.90
C GLN A 160 -15.68 15.00 -35.88
N GLN A 161 -16.93 15.09 -35.43
CA GLN A 161 -18.11 14.86 -36.26
C GLN A 161 -18.57 16.11 -37.03
N ASN A 162 -18.44 17.30 -36.43
CA ASN A 162 -18.95 18.56 -36.97
C ASN A 162 -17.89 19.67 -36.87
N PRO A 163 -16.73 19.55 -37.54
CA PRO A 163 -15.62 20.49 -37.38
C PRO A 163 -15.99 21.93 -37.77
N ASP A 164 -16.84 22.11 -38.78
CA ASP A 164 -17.25 23.42 -39.29
C ASP A 164 -18.00 24.26 -38.24
N ALA A 165 -18.74 23.60 -37.34
CA ALA A 165 -19.48 24.26 -36.26
C ALA A 165 -18.56 24.96 -35.26
N PHE A 166 -17.29 24.57 -35.19
CA PHE A 166 -16.29 25.11 -34.26
C PHE A 166 -15.29 26.06 -34.92
N SER A 167 -15.49 26.39 -36.20
CA SER A 167 -14.59 27.25 -36.99
C SER A 167 -14.46 28.68 -36.45
N GLY A 168 -15.44 29.14 -35.65
CA GLY A 168 -15.41 30.42 -34.95
C GLY A 168 -14.38 30.51 -33.81
N ILE A 169 -13.73 29.41 -33.42
CA ILE A 169 -12.70 29.39 -32.37
C ILE A 169 -11.32 29.21 -33.03
N PRO A 170 -10.47 30.27 -33.08
CA PRO A 170 -9.19 30.21 -33.79
C PRO A 170 -8.25 29.12 -33.26
N GLY A 171 -7.72 28.29 -34.16
CA GLY A 171 -6.75 27.23 -33.84
C GLY A 171 -7.30 26.04 -33.04
N PHE A 172 -8.58 26.06 -32.66
CA PHE A 172 -9.18 25.05 -31.79
C PHE A 172 -9.35 23.70 -32.49
N VAL A 173 -9.96 23.72 -33.67
CA VAL A 173 -10.24 22.49 -34.45
C VAL A 173 -8.93 21.78 -34.83
N GLU A 174 -7.93 22.53 -35.27
CA GLU A 174 -6.61 21.99 -35.59
C GLU A 174 -5.97 21.32 -34.36
N ALA A 175 -5.91 22.03 -33.23
CA ALA A 175 -5.35 21.49 -32.00
C ALA A 175 -6.09 20.23 -31.51
N VAL A 176 -7.42 20.22 -31.57
CA VAL A 176 -8.22 19.03 -31.21
C VAL A 176 -7.95 17.87 -32.16
N ASN A 177 -7.79 18.13 -33.46
CA ASN A 177 -7.49 17.09 -34.45
C ASN A 177 -6.07 16.53 -34.31
N THR A 178 -5.10 17.32 -33.83
CA THR A 178 -3.76 16.80 -33.50
C THR A 178 -3.77 15.86 -32.30
N LEU A 179 -4.79 15.96 -31.42
CA LEU A 179 -4.95 15.11 -30.26
C LEU A 179 -5.51 13.74 -30.66
N ASN A 180 -4.62 12.85 -31.11
CA ASN A 180 -5.00 11.48 -31.40
C ASN A 180 -5.12 10.67 -30.10
N LEU A 181 -6.36 10.42 -29.67
CA LEU A 181 -6.69 9.64 -28.47
C LEU A 181 -6.75 8.12 -28.73
N ASN A 182 -6.51 7.68 -29.96
CA ASN A 182 -6.40 6.26 -30.28
C ASN A 182 -4.97 5.76 -30.04
N PHE A 183 -4.86 4.60 -29.40
CA PHE A 183 -3.58 3.95 -29.15
C PHE A 183 -3.74 2.43 -29.30
N LEU A 184 -2.89 1.81 -30.13
CA LEU A 184 -2.95 0.38 -30.43
C LEU A 184 -4.33 -0.09 -30.95
N GLY A 185 -5.05 0.77 -31.68
CA GLY A 185 -6.40 0.49 -32.18
C GLY A 185 -7.50 0.64 -31.12
N ILE A 186 -7.19 1.21 -29.96
CA ILE A 186 -8.13 1.45 -28.86
C ILE A 186 -8.32 2.94 -28.68
N ASP A 187 -9.56 3.41 -28.68
CA ASP A 187 -9.91 4.77 -28.24
C ASP A 187 -9.79 4.84 -26.71
N LEU A 188 -8.83 5.63 -26.22
CA LEU A 188 -8.51 5.74 -24.80
C LEU A 188 -9.60 6.45 -23.98
N THR A 189 -10.57 7.05 -24.64
CA THR A 189 -11.71 7.74 -23.99
C THR A 189 -12.88 6.81 -23.70
N GLN A 190 -12.95 5.67 -24.39
CA GLN A 190 -14.06 4.72 -24.26
C GLN A 190 -13.90 3.87 -23.00
N THR A 191 -15.03 3.52 -22.39
CA THR A 191 -15.09 2.58 -21.27
C THR A 191 -15.49 1.20 -21.79
N PRO A 192 -14.77 0.12 -21.45
CA PRO A 192 -15.17 -1.24 -21.76
C PRO A 192 -16.59 -1.54 -21.25
N SER A 193 -17.40 -2.26 -22.02
CA SER A 193 -18.77 -2.64 -21.63
C SER A 193 -18.99 -4.14 -21.78
N VAL A 194 -19.71 -4.73 -20.82
CA VAL A 194 -20.03 -6.17 -20.82
C VAL A 194 -20.94 -6.52 -22.01
N GLY A 195 -21.78 -5.59 -22.46
CA GLY A 195 -22.72 -5.82 -23.57
C GLY A 195 -22.11 -5.69 -24.97
N GLN A 196 -20.87 -5.23 -25.10
CA GLN A 196 -20.21 -5.01 -26.38
C GLN A 196 -18.82 -5.65 -26.38
N PHE A 197 -18.70 -6.81 -27.03
CA PHE A 197 -17.42 -7.49 -27.17
C PHE A 197 -16.61 -6.87 -28.30
N ASN A 198 -15.53 -6.17 -27.95
CA ASN A 198 -14.62 -5.52 -28.88
C ASN A 198 -13.20 -5.48 -28.27
N ILE A 199 -12.26 -4.80 -28.95
CA ILE A 199 -10.87 -4.71 -28.51
C ILE A 199 -10.68 -4.12 -27.09
N LEU A 200 -11.64 -3.34 -26.56
CA LEU A 200 -11.58 -2.78 -25.21
C LEU A 200 -11.56 -3.85 -24.11
N TRP A 201 -12.02 -5.07 -24.40
CA TRP A 201 -11.96 -6.19 -23.44
C TRP A 201 -10.54 -6.59 -23.05
N ILE A 202 -9.54 -6.22 -23.85
CA ILE A 202 -8.14 -6.42 -23.47
C ILE A 202 -7.78 -5.67 -22.18
N ILE A 203 -8.44 -4.53 -21.92
CA ILE A 203 -8.18 -3.68 -20.75
C ILE A 203 -8.55 -4.38 -19.43
N PRO A 204 -9.80 -4.82 -19.19
CA PRO A 204 -10.15 -5.54 -17.97
C PRO A 204 -9.38 -6.87 -17.82
N ILE A 205 -9.15 -7.59 -18.92
CA ILE A 205 -8.39 -8.86 -18.88
C ILE A 205 -6.95 -8.61 -18.42
N LEU A 206 -6.23 -7.69 -19.06
CA LEU A 206 -4.84 -7.39 -18.68
C LEU A 206 -4.75 -6.71 -17.31
N SER A 207 -5.72 -5.88 -16.95
CA SER A 207 -5.83 -5.29 -15.60
C SER A 207 -5.93 -6.38 -14.54
N GLY A 208 -6.82 -7.37 -14.74
CA GLY A 208 -6.94 -8.52 -13.86
C GLY A 208 -5.66 -9.35 -13.79
N LEU A 209 -5.09 -9.74 -14.93
CA LEU A 209 -3.88 -10.56 -15.01
C LEU A 209 -2.67 -9.90 -14.35
N THR A 210 -2.44 -8.61 -14.62
CA THR A 210 -1.33 -7.87 -14.00
C THR A 210 -1.53 -7.68 -12.50
N SER A 211 -2.77 -7.48 -12.05
CA SER A 211 -3.10 -7.40 -10.62
C SER A 211 -2.93 -8.75 -9.91
N VAL A 212 -3.27 -9.88 -10.55
CA VAL A 212 -2.96 -11.22 -10.02
C VAL A 212 -1.46 -11.41 -9.91
N LEU A 213 -0.71 -11.11 -10.97
CA LEU A 213 0.75 -11.24 -10.98
C LEU A 213 1.39 -10.42 -9.84
N MET A 214 0.99 -9.16 -9.70
CA MET A 214 1.49 -8.29 -8.64
C MET A 214 1.09 -8.79 -7.24
N THR A 215 -0.13 -9.30 -7.10
CA THR A 215 -0.60 -9.91 -5.86
C THR A 215 0.28 -11.12 -5.50
N ILE A 216 0.54 -12.03 -6.43
CA ILE A 216 1.40 -13.20 -6.20
C ILE A 216 2.81 -12.78 -5.75
N PHE A 217 3.40 -11.77 -6.39
CA PHE A 217 4.71 -11.24 -5.98
C PHE A 217 4.71 -10.69 -4.55
N THR A 218 3.63 -10.01 -4.16
CA THR A 218 3.48 -9.43 -2.81
C THR A 218 3.10 -10.49 -1.77
N MET A 219 2.40 -11.56 -2.16
CA MET A 219 1.92 -12.59 -1.25
C MET A 219 3.02 -13.38 -0.56
N LYS A 220 4.11 -13.72 -1.25
CA LYS A 220 5.26 -14.35 -0.59
C LYS A 220 5.80 -13.49 0.55
N GLN A 221 5.61 -12.17 0.44
CA GLN A 221 5.99 -11.20 1.46
C GLN A 221 4.92 -11.05 2.57
N THR A 222 3.64 -11.00 2.20
CA THR A 222 2.54 -10.71 3.16
C THR A 222 1.97 -11.96 3.84
N ALA A 223 1.94 -13.12 3.17
CA ALA A 223 1.46 -14.38 3.75
C ALA A 223 2.41 -14.88 4.85
N ALA A 224 3.73 -14.70 4.66
CA ALA A 224 4.72 -14.94 5.70
C ALA A 224 4.53 -14.00 6.91
N ALA A 225 4.17 -12.73 6.66
CA ALA A 225 3.87 -11.74 7.70
C ALA A 225 2.56 -12.00 8.47
N SER A 226 1.64 -12.79 7.90
CA SER A 226 0.29 -13.03 8.45
C SER A 226 0.12 -14.42 9.11
N ALA A 227 1.15 -15.26 9.08
CA ALA A 227 1.07 -16.60 9.64
C ALA A 227 0.89 -16.54 11.18
N GLY A 228 -0.25 -16.99 11.70
CA GLY A 228 -0.56 -17.07 13.14
C GLY A 228 -1.80 -16.29 13.58
N ASN A 229 -2.15 -15.20 12.86
CA ASN A 229 -3.31 -14.38 13.17
C ASN A 229 -4.45 -14.74 12.22
N SER A 230 -5.47 -15.47 12.69
CA SER A 230 -6.61 -15.89 11.88
C SER A 230 -7.37 -14.71 11.25
N SER A 231 -7.40 -13.56 11.93
CA SER A 231 -7.98 -12.30 11.42
C SER A 231 -7.12 -11.64 10.34
N ALA A 232 -5.79 -11.60 10.50
CA ALA A 232 -4.88 -11.02 9.49
C ALA A 232 -4.64 -11.95 8.29
N ALA A 233 -4.64 -13.27 8.49
CA ALA A 233 -4.55 -14.25 7.42
C ALA A 233 -5.81 -14.23 6.54
N GLY A 234 -6.99 -14.08 7.14
CA GLY A 234 -8.26 -13.85 6.43
C GLY A 234 -8.23 -12.55 5.62
N MET A 235 -7.70 -11.46 6.19
CA MET A 235 -7.52 -10.18 5.50
C MET A 235 -6.51 -10.27 4.34
N SER A 236 -5.40 -10.99 4.52
CA SER A 236 -4.38 -11.20 3.47
C SER A 236 -4.90 -12.05 2.31
N LYS A 237 -5.64 -13.14 2.61
CA LYS A 237 -6.32 -13.96 1.59
C LYS A 237 -7.46 -13.19 0.91
N GLY A 238 -8.24 -12.43 1.67
CA GLY A 238 -9.27 -11.55 1.15
C GLY A 238 -8.69 -10.52 0.18
N MET A 239 -7.55 -9.91 0.53
CA MET A 239 -6.84 -8.99 -0.35
C MET A 239 -6.33 -9.65 -1.63
N MET A 240 -5.95 -10.94 -1.58
CA MET A 240 -5.53 -11.72 -2.76
C MET A 240 -6.59 -11.75 -3.85
N LEU A 241 -7.82 -12.00 -3.42
CA LEU A 241 -8.95 -12.20 -4.31
C LEU A 241 -9.58 -10.85 -4.67
N MET A 242 -9.67 -9.94 -3.70
CA MET A 242 -10.35 -8.66 -3.87
C MET A 242 -9.61 -7.74 -4.83
N MET A 243 -8.28 -7.65 -4.78
CA MET A 243 -7.53 -6.69 -5.59
C MET A 243 -7.69 -6.93 -7.11
N PRO A 244 -7.49 -8.16 -7.63
CA PRO A 244 -7.75 -8.44 -9.04
C PRO A 244 -9.21 -8.22 -9.45
N LEU A 245 -10.17 -8.60 -8.60
CA LEU A 245 -11.59 -8.37 -8.88
C LEU A 245 -11.91 -6.87 -8.97
N MET A 246 -11.40 -6.06 -8.04
CA MET A 246 -11.54 -4.60 -8.07
C MET A 246 -10.84 -4.00 -9.29
N SER A 247 -9.69 -4.54 -9.70
CA SER A 247 -8.97 -4.12 -10.90
C SER A 247 -9.79 -4.34 -12.18
N VAL A 248 -10.45 -5.49 -12.29
CA VAL A 248 -11.36 -5.81 -13.40
C VAL A 248 -12.61 -4.92 -13.33
N TRP A 249 -13.20 -4.77 -12.15
CA TRP A 249 -14.37 -3.92 -11.91
C TRP A 249 -14.11 -2.45 -12.29
N PHE A 250 -13.00 -1.87 -11.83
CA PHE A 250 -12.62 -0.51 -12.20
C PHE A 250 -12.34 -0.36 -13.69
N ALA A 251 -11.79 -1.38 -14.35
CA ALA A 251 -11.58 -1.37 -15.79
C ALA A 251 -12.90 -1.34 -16.60
N PHE A 252 -14.04 -1.70 -16.01
CA PHE A 252 -15.37 -1.53 -16.62
C PHE A 252 -16.06 -0.22 -16.27
N ILE A 253 -15.52 0.57 -15.34
CA ILE A 253 -16.10 1.85 -14.89
C ILE A 253 -15.32 3.04 -15.44
N LEU A 254 -14.01 2.85 -15.61
CA LEU A 254 -13.08 3.92 -15.99
C LEU A 254 -12.69 3.81 -17.47
N PRO A 255 -12.32 4.92 -18.13
CA PRO A 255 -11.92 4.92 -19.52
C PRO A 255 -10.68 4.05 -19.76
N ALA A 256 -10.54 3.55 -20.98
CA ALA A 256 -9.44 2.69 -21.38
C ALA A 256 -8.05 3.31 -21.09
N GLY A 257 -7.91 4.64 -21.19
CA GLY A 257 -6.68 5.34 -20.80
C GLY A 257 -6.30 5.12 -19.33
N VAL A 258 -7.26 5.15 -18.40
CA VAL A 258 -7.00 4.87 -16.99
C VAL A 258 -6.60 3.40 -16.80
N GLY A 259 -7.24 2.50 -17.56
CA GLY A 259 -6.90 1.08 -17.57
C GLY A 259 -5.49 0.80 -18.07
N ILE A 260 -5.06 1.45 -19.17
CA ILE A 260 -3.70 1.34 -19.69
C ILE A 260 -2.68 1.81 -18.66
N TYR A 261 -2.93 2.97 -18.04
CA TYR A 261 -2.11 3.43 -16.91
C TYR A 261 -2.02 2.35 -15.84
N TRP A 262 -3.13 1.77 -15.41
CA TRP A 262 -3.16 0.76 -14.35
C TRP A 262 -2.31 -0.46 -14.72
N ILE A 263 -2.44 -0.97 -15.94
CA ILE A 263 -1.68 -2.11 -16.47
C ILE A 263 -0.18 -1.82 -16.43
N ILE A 264 0.26 -0.71 -17.02
CA ILE A 264 1.68 -0.31 -17.06
C ILE A 264 2.20 -0.10 -15.63
N SER A 265 1.41 0.58 -14.81
CA SER A 265 1.73 0.89 -13.42
C SER A 265 1.93 -0.38 -12.59
N ASN A 266 1.09 -1.41 -12.79
CA ASN A 266 1.26 -2.73 -12.19
C ASN A 266 2.54 -3.43 -12.67
N VAL A 267 2.83 -3.40 -13.98
CA VAL A 267 4.05 -4.01 -14.55
C VAL A 267 5.30 -3.34 -13.98
N LEU A 268 5.34 -2.01 -13.97
CA LEU A 268 6.45 -1.25 -13.39
C LEU A 268 6.62 -1.53 -11.90
N MET A 269 5.51 -1.63 -11.17
CA MET A 269 5.53 -1.98 -9.74
C MET A 269 6.05 -3.41 -9.53
N ALA A 270 5.65 -4.37 -10.37
CA ALA A 270 6.17 -5.73 -10.30
C ALA A 270 7.69 -5.78 -10.58
N ILE A 271 8.16 -5.06 -11.59
CA ILE A 271 9.60 -4.91 -11.89
C ILE A 271 10.32 -4.28 -10.70
N GLN A 272 9.78 -3.20 -10.15
CA GLN A 272 10.35 -2.50 -9.00
C GLN A 272 10.42 -3.41 -7.77
N THR A 273 9.34 -4.11 -7.42
CA THR A 273 9.30 -5.06 -6.31
C THR A 273 10.27 -6.21 -6.53
N PHE A 274 10.39 -6.73 -7.75
CA PHE A 274 11.36 -7.75 -8.10
C PHE A 274 12.81 -7.26 -7.87
N LEU A 275 13.15 -6.08 -8.38
CA LEU A 275 14.47 -5.48 -8.20
C LEU A 275 14.77 -5.24 -6.71
N LEU A 276 13.83 -4.65 -5.98
CA LEU A 276 14.05 -4.37 -4.57
C LEU A 276 14.12 -5.64 -3.70
N ASN A 277 13.35 -6.68 -4.03
CA ASN A 277 13.46 -7.99 -3.35
C ASN A 277 14.81 -8.67 -3.61
N LYS A 278 15.47 -8.37 -4.74
CA LYS A 278 16.84 -8.85 -5.00
C LYS A 278 17.86 -8.22 -4.04
N PHE A 279 17.67 -6.95 -3.65
CA PHE A 279 18.55 -6.25 -2.71
C PHE A 279 18.16 -6.45 -1.24
N MET A 280 16.87 -6.51 -0.94
CA MET A 280 16.30 -6.67 0.40
C MET A 280 15.44 -7.93 0.41
N ASN A 281 16.06 -9.11 0.42
CA ASN A 281 15.31 -10.37 0.44
C ASN A 281 14.64 -10.54 1.82
N PRO A 282 13.32 -10.32 1.93
CA PRO A 282 12.66 -10.21 3.22
C PRO A 282 12.57 -11.57 3.92
N VAL A 283 12.50 -12.66 3.15
CA VAL A 283 12.39 -14.03 3.66
C VAL A 283 13.69 -14.44 4.37
N LYS A 284 14.84 -14.20 3.74
CA LYS A 284 16.15 -14.53 4.34
C LYS A 284 16.39 -13.74 5.62
N LEU A 285 16.07 -12.45 5.63
CA LEU A 285 16.23 -11.61 6.82
C LEU A 285 15.31 -12.07 7.97
N ALA A 286 14.09 -12.50 7.64
CA ALA A 286 13.18 -13.05 8.63
C ALA A 286 13.64 -14.42 9.17
N GLU A 287 14.23 -15.26 8.32
CA GLU A 287 14.82 -16.55 8.70
C GLU A 287 16.02 -16.35 9.64
N GLN A 288 16.94 -15.46 9.28
CA GLN A 288 18.08 -15.08 10.14
C GLN A 288 17.63 -14.54 11.50
N ALA A 289 16.63 -13.66 11.53
CA ALA A 289 16.10 -13.15 12.79
C ALA A 289 15.45 -14.24 13.66
N ARG A 290 14.82 -15.26 13.04
CA ARG A 290 14.27 -16.40 13.77
C ARG A 290 15.39 -17.25 14.37
N GLU A 291 16.41 -17.57 13.58
CA GLU A 291 17.59 -18.31 14.05
C GLU A 291 18.29 -17.59 15.20
N GLU A 292 18.53 -16.28 15.07
CA GLU A 292 19.14 -15.47 16.15
C GLU A 292 18.32 -15.50 17.44
N MET A 293 16.99 -15.45 17.35
CA MET A 293 16.13 -15.54 18.53
C MET A 293 16.10 -16.94 19.15
N GLU A 294 16.11 -17.99 18.33
CA GLU A 294 16.20 -19.37 18.83
C GLU A 294 17.54 -19.62 19.53
N ILE A 295 18.65 -19.12 18.96
CA ILE A 295 19.98 -19.16 19.58
C ILE A 295 19.95 -18.40 20.92
N LYS A 296 19.50 -17.15 20.95
CA LYS A 296 19.39 -16.36 22.20
C LYS A 296 18.53 -17.05 23.25
N ARG A 297 17.46 -17.74 22.84
CA ARG A 297 16.58 -18.49 23.74
C ARG A 297 17.26 -19.72 24.32
N GLU A 298 18.02 -20.47 23.50
CA GLU A 298 18.77 -21.64 23.97
C GLU A 298 19.95 -21.21 24.85
N GLU A 299 20.65 -20.13 24.52
CA GLU A 299 21.68 -19.51 25.38
C GLU A 299 21.10 -19.10 26.73
N ALA A 300 19.96 -18.38 26.75
CA ALA A 300 19.28 -18.01 27.99
C ALA A 300 18.84 -19.25 28.80
N ARG A 301 18.39 -20.31 28.13
CA ARG A 301 18.03 -21.58 28.78
C ARG A 301 19.25 -22.27 29.38
N GLN A 302 20.36 -22.33 28.67
CA GLN A 302 21.61 -22.91 29.16
C GLN A 302 22.17 -22.11 30.33
N ALA A 303 22.21 -20.78 30.24
CA ALA A 303 22.63 -19.90 31.33
C ALA A 303 21.78 -20.11 32.59
N LYS A 304 20.45 -20.28 32.46
CA LYS A 304 19.58 -20.63 33.59
C LYS A 304 19.90 -21.99 34.19
N ILE A 305 20.16 -23.01 33.36
CA ILE A 305 20.53 -24.35 33.83
C ILE A 305 21.88 -24.32 34.56
N GLU A 306 22.85 -23.60 34.02
CA GLU A 306 24.18 -23.47 34.59
C GLU A 306 24.17 -22.67 35.89
N ALA A 307 23.49 -21.53 35.94
CA ALA A 307 23.29 -20.75 37.16
C ALA A 307 22.61 -21.60 38.25
N LYS A 308 21.62 -22.43 37.88
CA LYS A 308 20.97 -23.34 38.82
C LYS A 308 21.90 -24.46 39.31
N LYS A 309 22.79 -24.97 38.45
CA LYS A 309 23.82 -25.96 38.85
C LYS A 309 24.86 -25.34 39.79
N GLN A 310 25.38 -24.17 39.46
CA GLN A 310 26.35 -23.44 40.28
C GLN A 310 25.77 -23.11 41.65
N ALA A 311 24.56 -22.56 41.71
CA ALA A 311 23.87 -22.30 42.98
C ALA A 311 23.70 -23.58 43.82
N ARG A 312 23.46 -24.73 43.18
CA ARG A 312 23.35 -26.04 43.85
C ARG A 312 24.69 -26.56 44.38
N GLU A 313 25.78 -26.34 43.66
CA GLU A 313 27.12 -26.74 44.08
C GLU A 313 27.63 -25.86 45.23
N GLU A 314 27.42 -24.55 45.14
CA GLU A 314 27.70 -23.62 46.24
C GLU A 314 26.90 -23.95 47.50
N ALA A 315 25.62 -24.32 47.37
CA ALA A 315 24.79 -24.81 48.48
C ALA A 315 25.44 -25.98 49.21
N LYS A 316 25.86 -26.99 48.43
CA LYS A 316 26.52 -28.19 48.97
C LYS A 316 27.83 -27.86 49.66
N ALA A 317 28.62 -26.95 49.09
CA ALA A 317 29.89 -26.51 49.69
C ALA A 317 29.69 -25.75 51.01
N ARG A 318 28.56 -25.03 51.16
CA ARG A 318 28.16 -24.35 52.40
C ARG A 318 27.47 -25.28 53.43
N GLY A 319 27.26 -26.56 53.10
CA GLY A 319 26.56 -27.52 53.96
C GLY A 319 25.03 -27.35 53.98
N GLU A 320 24.47 -26.59 53.05
CA GLU A 320 23.02 -26.36 52.92
C GLU A 320 22.36 -27.43 52.06
N ASN A 321 21.12 -27.82 52.40
CA ASN A 321 20.39 -28.85 51.66
C ASN A 321 19.97 -28.33 50.27
N PRO A 322 20.40 -28.97 49.17
CA PRO A 322 20.13 -28.49 47.81
C PRO A 322 18.65 -28.32 47.46
N GLU A 323 17.77 -29.12 48.07
CA GLU A 323 16.32 -29.06 47.83
C GLU A 323 15.67 -27.80 48.42
N ASP A 324 16.23 -27.27 49.51
CA ASP A 324 15.74 -26.05 50.14
C ASP A 324 16.13 -24.81 49.33
N ILE A 325 17.29 -24.84 48.66
CA ILE A 325 17.70 -23.79 47.71
C ILE A 325 16.86 -23.85 46.43
N GLU A 326 16.55 -25.04 45.92
CA GLU A 326 15.69 -25.17 44.72
C GLU A 326 14.26 -24.67 44.99
N LYS A 327 13.71 -24.97 46.17
CA LYS A 327 12.47 -24.37 46.65
C LYS A 327 12.60 -22.87 46.85
N ALA A 328 13.70 -22.37 47.42
CA ALA A 328 13.92 -20.94 47.64
C ALA A 328 14.11 -20.14 46.33
N LEU A 329 14.85 -20.68 45.35
CA LEU A 329 15.00 -20.13 43.99
C LEU A 329 13.66 -20.12 43.27
N SER A 330 12.92 -21.24 43.32
CA SER A 330 11.55 -21.32 42.77
C SER A 330 10.63 -20.30 43.47
N GLN A 331 10.76 -20.12 44.78
CA GLN A 331 9.96 -19.15 45.54
C GLN A 331 10.36 -17.71 45.22
N LYS A 332 11.65 -17.42 45.05
CA LYS A 332 12.17 -16.13 44.58
C LYS A 332 11.63 -15.82 43.18
N GLU A 333 11.59 -16.80 42.29
CA GLU A 333 11.09 -16.63 40.93
C GLU A 333 9.56 -16.44 40.92
N ILE A 334 8.81 -17.18 41.74
CA ILE A 334 7.38 -16.94 41.99
C ILE A 334 7.14 -15.54 42.56
N ASN A 335 7.94 -15.09 43.51
CA ASN A 335 7.84 -13.76 44.12
C ASN A 335 8.21 -12.66 43.13
N ARG A 336 9.20 -12.88 42.26
CA ARG A 336 9.58 -11.95 41.19
C ARG A 336 8.45 -11.81 40.17
N ILE A 337 7.83 -12.92 39.76
CA ILE A 337 6.65 -12.91 38.88
C ILE A 337 5.48 -12.16 39.53
N LYS A 338 5.19 -12.41 40.81
CA LYS A 338 4.15 -11.68 41.56
C LYS A 338 4.44 -10.19 41.67
N LEU A 339 5.70 -9.83 41.93
CA LEU A 339 6.12 -8.43 42.06
C LEU A 339 6.07 -7.71 40.71
N ALA A 340 6.49 -8.37 39.63
CA ALA A 340 6.39 -7.86 38.26
C ALA A 340 4.91 -7.62 37.88
N GLU A 341 4.02 -8.57 38.19
CA GLU A 341 2.59 -8.43 37.97
C GLU A 341 1.98 -7.30 38.81
N ALA A 342 2.42 -7.13 40.07
CA ALA A 342 1.99 -6.02 40.93
C ALA A 342 2.47 -4.67 40.39
N ARG A 343 3.72 -4.56 39.93
CA ARG A 343 4.29 -3.36 39.31
C ARG A 343 3.56 -3.00 38.02
N ARG A 344 3.20 -4.00 37.20
CA ARG A 344 2.37 -3.80 36.00
C ARG A 344 0.99 -3.25 36.35
N ARG A 345 0.29 -3.84 37.33
CA ARG A 345 -1.03 -3.35 37.78
C ARG A 345 -0.97 -1.94 38.36
N MET A 346 0.12 -1.59 39.04
CA MET A 346 0.36 -0.23 39.54
C MET A 346 0.59 0.73 38.37
N ALA A 347 1.44 0.40 37.41
CA ALA A 347 1.68 1.22 36.23
C ALA A 347 0.38 1.46 35.42
N GLU A 348 -0.45 0.42 35.24
CA GLU A 348 -1.77 0.52 34.62
C GLU A 348 -2.74 1.44 35.41
N LYS A 349 -2.66 1.43 36.75
CA LYS A 349 -3.50 2.28 37.63
C LYS A 349 -3.09 3.75 37.60
N TYR A 350 -1.80 4.05 37.45
CA TYR A 350 -1.25 5.41 37.53
C TYR A 350 -0.88 6.01 36.16
N GLY A 351 -1.01 5.25 35.08
CA GLY A 351 -0.80 5.73 33.71
C GLY A 351 0.67 5.76 33.26
N ASP A 352 1.57 5.10 34.00
CA ASP A 352 3.00 5.03 33.69
C ASP A 352 3.32 3.87 32.72
N SER A 353 4.36 4.01 31.90
CA SER A 353 4.80 2.94 31.00
C SER A 353 5.53 1.84 31.78
N TYR A 354 4.96 0.62 31.80
CA TYR A 354 5.62 -0.56 32.36
C TYR A 354 6.56 -1.19 31.33
N THR A 355 7.86 -1.17 31.57
CA THR A 355 8.87 -1.95 30.84
C THR A 355 9.09 -3.28 31.54
N ASP A 356 8.93 -4.40 30.83
CA ASP A 356 9.14 -5.72 31.41
C ASP A 356 10.66 -5.96 31.56
N VAL A 357 11.16 -5.84 32.78
CA VAL A 357 12.59 -6.09 33.08
C VAL A 357 12.81 -7.60 33.06
N THR A 358 13.06 -8.12 31.85
CA THR A 358 13.27 -9.55 31.60
C THR A 358 14.52 -10.06 32.33
N ASP A 359 15.50 -9.20 32.62
CA ASP A 359 16.67 -9.52 33.44
C ASP A 359 16.88 -8.48 34.55
N VAL A 360 16.22 -8.71 35.68
CA VAL A 360 16.55 -8.08 36.96
C VAL A 360 17.77 -8.83 37.50
N THR A 361 18.91 -8.16 37.52
CA THR A 361 20.09 -8.66 38.23
C THR A 361 19.87 -8.53 39.74
N ASP A 362 20.53 -9.37 40.55
CA ASP A 362 20.37 -9.34 42.02
C ASP A 362 20.68 -7.95 42.66
N GLU A 363 21.26 -7.01 41.91
CA GLU A 363 21.43 -5.61 42.33
C GLU A 363 20.12 -4.81 42.40
N ASP A 364 19.09 -5.11 41.59
CA ASP A 364 17.82 -4.34 41.63
C ASP A 364 16.85 -4.83 42.72
N LEU A 365 17.25 -5.84 43.51
CA LEU A 365 16.48 -6.47 44.58
C LEU A 365 16.99 -6.14 45.99
N LYS A 366 18.04 -5.32 46.12
CA LYS A 366 18.48 -4.73 47.40
C LYS A 366 17.74 -3.43 47.66
#